data_AF-A0A0G1XJV8-F1
#
_entry.id   AF-A0A0G1XJV8-F1
#
_cell.length_a   1.000
_cell.length_b   1.000
_cell.length_c   1.000
_cell.angle_alpha   90.00
_cell.angle_beta   90.00
_cell.angle_gamma   90.00
#
_symmetry.space_group_name_H-M   'P 1'
#
loop_
_entity.id
_entity.type
_entity.pdbx_description
1 polymer ?
#
loop_
_entity_poly.entity_id
_entity_poly.type
_entity_poly.pdbx_seq_one_letter_code
_entity_poly.pdbx_strand_id
1 'polypeptide(L)'
;MTQTNTPAPTPTAPVADLSMIPALSGRVNASLNLDFSRPFVQQIQAYLEGLGNDARGLRSVALVDQGVAAILMLPALEMLGGLPTVVFKGFGQDAPVVSVDLSVFRHNEVRLRRAELAHGEAFAGFTVLDGSGRGLTPVQLTELAALLNCEEGSIRTMNVQAGTKGQVDLTSAKGAVDGMADLLIQTGLTVEDWTSGRVIFLPGGMGNIGALQATAVHGLSEAWPRTIRLAADTGKVFHVAEVVDPQAMRQWAVGLAARLDGAIPVAVLSGEIPEAFRAALAVLAAEHGVEIRG
;
A
#
# COMPACT_ATOMS: atom_id res chain seq x y z
N MET A 1 55.63 26.69 -6.14
CA MET A 1 54.87 25.44 -6.29
C MET A 1 53.61 25.58 -5.45
N THR A 2 52.46 25.73 -6.09
CA THR A 2 51.17 26.00 -5.43
C THR A 2 50.55 24.66 -5.06
N GLN A 3 50.42 24.36 -3.76
CA GLN A 3 49.66 23.20 -3.28
C GLN A 3 48.17 23.53 -3.39
N THR A 4 47.47 22.83 -4.28
CA THR A 4 46.01 22.78 -4.32
C THR A 4 45.52 21.91 -3.16
N ASN A 5 44.83 22.53 -2.20
CA ASN A 5 44.06 21.83 -1.18
C ASN A 5 42.85 21.15 -1.85
N THR A 6 42.94 19.84 -2.06
CA THR A 6 41.77 19.02 -2.39
C THR A 6 40.96 18.83 -1.11
N PRO A 7 39.68 19.25 -1.05
CA PRO A 7 38.84 18.96 0.10
C PRO A 7 38.66 17.44 0.22
N ALA A 8 38.77 16.92 1.44
CA ALA A 8 38.53 15.51 1.73
C ALA A 8 37.08 15.16 1.35
N PRO A 9 36.84 13.98 0.74
CA PRO A 9 35.49 13.54 0.42
C PRO A 9 34.67 13.45 1.70
N THR A 10 33.52 14.14 1.72
CA THR A 10 32.48 13.99 2.74
C THR A 10 32.12 12.52 2.84
N PRO A 11 32.10 11.91 4.04
CA PRO A 11 31.67 10.52 4.18
C PRO A 11 30.20 10.43 3.79
N THR A 12 29.92 9.79 2.65
CA THR A 12 28.58 9.37 2.25
C THR A 12 28.11 8.37 3.30
N ALA A 13 27.06 8.73 4.04
CA ALA A 13 26.37 7.79 4.91
C ALA A 13 25.97 6.56 4.08
N PRO A 14 26.04 5.33 4.64
CA PRO A 14 25.60 4.15 3.92
C PRO A 14 24.10 4.29 3.62
N VAL A 15 23.79 4.60 2.35
CA VAL A 15 22.43 4.57 1.82
C VAL A 15 22.03 3.10 1.79
N ALA A 16 21.13 2.71 2.69
CA ALA A 16 20.48 1.41 2.61
C ALA A 16 19.44 1.47 1.48
N ASP A 17 19.91 1.38 0.23
CA ASP A 17 19.05 1.16 -0.92
C ASP A 17 18.45 -0.25 -0.79
N LEU A 18 17.19 -0.32 -0.38
CA LEU A 18 16.41 -1.54 -0.38
C LEU A 18 15.79 -1.70 -1.78
N SER A 19 16.44 -2.52 -2.60
CA SER A 19 15.87 -2.93 -3.87
C SER A 19 14.69 -3.88 -3.62
N MET A 20 13.48 -3.48 -4.02
CA MET A 20 12.42 -4.43 -4.30
C MET A 20 12.91 -5.34 -5.44
N ILE A 21 12.94 -6.68 -5.29
CA ILE A 21 12.83 -7.75 -6.33
C ILE A 21 13.38 -9.11 -5.81
N PRO A 22 12.63 -10.22 -6.03
CA PRO A 22 13.08 -11.23 -7.00
C PRO A 22 12.15 -11.22 -8.21
N ALA A 23 12.75 -11.21 -9.40
CA ALA A 23 12.06 -10.96 -10.64
C ALA A 23 11.16 -12.17 -10.91
N LEU A 24 9.87 -11.95 -11.12
CA LEU A 24 9.10 -12.90 -11.90
C LEU A 24 9.68 -12.86 -13.31
N SER A 25 10.33 -13.94 -13.74
CA SER A 25 10.96 -14.06 -15.05
C SER A 25 10.01 -13.61 -16.16
N GLY A 26 10.46 -12.68 -17.03
CA GLY A 26 9.70 -12.20 -18.19
C GLY A 26 8.79 -10.98 -17.96
N ARG A 27 8.96 -10.21 -16.88
CA ARG A 27 8.15 -9.00 -16.60
C ARG A 27 8.98 -7.71 -16.58
N VAL A 28 8.37 -6.60 -16.99
CA VAL A 28 8.92 -5.24 -16.84
C VAL A 28 8.96 -4.92 -15.34
N ASN A 29 10.16 -4.77 -14.79
CA ASN A 29 10.36 -4.39 -13.40
C ASN A 29 10.35 -2.87 -13.28
N ALA A 30 9.35 -2.30 -12.62
CA ALA A 30 9.34 -0.91 -12.19
C ALA A 30 9.71 -0.87 -10.70
N SER A 31 10.96 -0.53 -10.38
CA SER A 31 11.47 -0.50 -9.00
C SER A 31 11.23 0.86 -8.35
N LEU A 32 10.74 0.87 -7.12
CA LEU A 32 10.62 2.04 -6.27
C LEU A 32 11.72 2.04 -5.21
N ASN A 33 12.56 3.08 -5.20
CA ASN A 33 13.52 3.35 -4.13
C ASN A 33 13.01 4.53 -3.30
N LEU A 34 13.05 4.42 -1.97
CA LEU A 34 12.55 5.43 -1.04
C LEU A 34 13.66 6.01 -0.18
N ASP A 35 13.68 7.33 -0.06
CA ASP A 35 14.49 8.06 0.91
C ASP A 35 13.70 8.22 2.23
N PHE A 36 14.18 7.59 3.29
CA PHE A 36 13.53 7.55 4.60
C PHE A 36 13.60 8.86 5.37
N SER A 37 14.50 9.76 4.96
CA SER A 37 14.60 11.11 5.50
C SER A 37 13.52 12.05 4.96
N ARG A 38 12.80 11.63 3.92
CA ARG A 38 11.77 12.42 3.24
C ARG A 38 10.38 11.80 3.46
N PRO A 39 9.30 12.60 3.38
CA PRO A 39 7.93 12.08 3.45
C PRO A 39 7.66 11.04 2.34
N PHE A 40 6.99 9.93 2.69
CA PHE A 40 6.75 8.84 1.73
C PHE A 40 5.69 9.19 0.68
N VAL A 41 4.66 9.93 1.08
CA VAL A 41 3.52 10.32 0.22
C VAL A 41 4.02 10.96 -1.09
N GLN A 42 4.86 12.00 -0.99
CA GLN A 42 5.34 12.74 -2.16
C GLN A 42 6.21 11.88 -3.08
N GLN A 43 7.03 10.99 -2.50
CA GLN A 43 7.91 10.10 -3.28
C GLN A 43 7.10 9.08 -4.09
N ILE A 44 6.05 8.51 -3.48
CA ILE A 44 5.15 7.57 -4.15
C ILE A 44 4.32 8.27 -5.23
N GLN A 45 3.83 9.48 -4.97
CA GLN A 45 3.12 10.28 -5.96
C GLN A 45 4.00 10.56 -7.18
N ALA A 46 5.23 11.05 -6.97
CA ALA A 46 6.18 11.35 -8.03
C ALA A 46 6.55 10.09 -8.84
N TYR A 47 6.69 8.94 -8.16
CA TYR A 47 6.95 7.66 -8.81
C TYR A 47 5.80 7.27 -9.76
N LEU A 48 4.56 7.27 -9.26
CA LEU A 48 3.38 6.91 -10.06
C LEU A 48 3.12 7.89 -11.21
N GLU A 49 3.38 9.19 -11.01
CA GLU A 49 3.34 10.18 -12.09
C GLU A 49 4.40 9.91 -13.16
N GLY A 50 5.63 9.56 -12.74
CA GLY A 50 6.73 9.24 -13.64
C GLY A 50 6.48 8.00 -14.51
N LEU A 51 5.65 7.06 -14.05
CA LEU A 51 5.22 5.90 -14.85
C LEU A 51 4.16 6.27 -15.91
N GLY A 52 3.44 7.38 -15.75
CA GLY A 52 2.39 7.78 -16.68
C GLY A 52 1.31 6.70 -16.87
N ASN A 53 0.98 6.37 -18.13
CA ASN A 53 -0.02 5.35 -18.45
C ASN A 53 0.39 3.93 -18.02
N ASP A 54 1.69 3.65 -17.89
CA ASP A 54 2.17 2.32 -17.48
C ASP A 54 1.78 1.99 -16.03
N ALA A 55 1.47 3.00 -15.20
CA ALA A 55 0.98 2.80 -13.85
C ALA A 55 -0.32 1.95 -13.81
N ARG A 56 -1.16 2.02 -14.85
CA ARG A 56 -2.39 1.21 -14.96
C ARG A 56 -2.11 -0.28 -15.21
N GLY A 57 -0.92 -0.60 -15.73
CA GLY A 57 -0.49 -1.96 -16.06
C GLY A 57 0.10 -2.74 -14.88
N LEU A 58 0.23 -2.13 -13.69
CA LEU A 58 0.83 -2.73 -12.51
C LEU A 58 -0.08 -3.78 -11.84
N ARG A 59 -0.16 -4.97 -12.44
CA ARG A 59 -1.06 -6.06 -12.00
C ARG A 59 -0.48 -6.99 -10.94
N SER A 60 0.83 -6.97 -10.74
CA SER A 60 1.46 -7.76 -9.69
C SER A 60 2.61 -7.00 -9.06
N VAL A 61 2.63 -6.97 -7.73
CA VAL A 61 3.63 -6.21 -6.97
C VAL A 61 4.28 -7.13 -5.95
N ALA A 62 5.62 -7.09 -5.91
CA ALA A 62 6.42 -7.73 -4.88
C ALA A 62 6.86 -6.66 -3.88
N LEU A 63 6.30 -6.66 -2.68
CA LEU A 63 6.55 -5.63 -1.66
C LEU A 63 7.52 -6.19 -0.62
N VAL A 64 8.78 -6.26 -1.04
CA VAL A 64 9.90 -6.73 -0.22
C VAL A 64 10.38 -5.53 0.60
N ASP A 65 9.97 -5.52 1.86
CA ASP A 65 10.27 -4.50 2.88
C ASP A 65 9.56 -3.14 2.72
N GLN A 66 9.11 -2.59 3.86
CA GLN A 66 8.33 -1.34 4.05
C GLN A 66 6.81 -1.43 3.85
N GLY A 67 6.13 -1.92 4.89
CA GLY A 67 4.66 -1.96 4.99
C GLY A 67 3.96 -0.63 4.71
N VAL A 68 4.49 0.50 5.19
CA VAL A 68 3.84 1.82 4.97
C VAL A 68 3.79 2.20 3.49
N ALA A 69 4.88 1.99 2.76
CA ALA A 69 4.95 2.32 1.33
C ALA A 69 4.01 1.44 0.52
N ALA A 70 3.96 0.15 0.84
CA ALA A 70 2.99 -0.78 0.27
C ALA A 70 1.56 -0.26 0.46
N ILE A 71 1.19 0.11 1.68
CA ILE A 71 -0.16 0.57 2.02
C ILE A 71 -0.51 1.88 1.32
N LEU A 72 0.45 2.79 1.12
CA LEU A 72 0.23 4.02 0.37
C LEU A 72 0.06 3.78 -1.14
N MET A 73 0.73 2.76 -1.68
CA MET A 73 0.68 2.41 -3.09
C MET A 73 -0.67 1.78 -3.48
N LEU A 74 -1.21 0.89 -2.64
CA LEU A 74 -2.40 0.10 -2.98
C LEU A 74 -3.66 0.92 -3.31
N PRO A 75 -4.08 1.95 -2.53
CA PRO A 75 -5.22 2.78 -2.88
C PRO A 75 -5.04 3.52 -4.21
N ALA A 76 -3.81 3.89 -4.55
CA ALA A 76 -3.53 4.54 -5.81
C ALA A 76 -3.66 3.55 -6.98
N LEU A 77 -3.11 2.35 -6.84
CA LEU A 77 -3.26 1.28 -7.82
C LEU A 77 -4.73 0.88 -8.01
N GLU A 78 -5.50 0.79 -6.91
CA GLU A 78 -6.95 0.52 -6.94
C GLU A 78 -7.67 1.46 -7.92
N MET A 79 -7.32 2.75 -7.92
CA MET A 79 -7.96 3.75 -8.78
C MET A 79 -7.37 3.82 -10.20
N LEU A 80 -6.10 3.48 -10.38
CA LEU A 80 -5.43 3.57 -11.69
C LEU A 80 -5.66 2.33 -12.55
N GLY A 81 -5.65 1.14 -11.97
CA GLY A 81 -5.73 -0.14 -12.71
C GLY A 81 -6.39 -1.30 -11.95
N GLY A 82 -6.83 -1.06 -10.71
CA GLY A 82 -7.38 -2.07 -9.82
C GLY A 82 -6.36 -2.59 -8.79
N LEU A 83 -6.86 -3.32 -7.80
CA LEU A 83 -6.02 -3.92 -6.76
C LEU A 83 -5.09 -5.00 -7.37
N PRO A 84 -3.79 -4.98 -7.07
CA PRO A 84 -2.84 -5.91 -7.68
C PRO A 84 -2.87 -7.30 -7.01
N THR A 85 -2.29 -8.29 -7.68
CA THR A 85 -1.87 -9.54 -7.01
C THR A 85 -0.59 -9.29 -6.22
N VAL A 86 -0.59 -9.64 -4.93
CA VAL A 86 0.61 -9.61 -4.10
C VAL A 86 1.22 -11.00 -4.03
N VAL A 87 2.53 -11.07 -4.22
CA VAL A 87 3.31 -12.31 -4.19
C VAL A 87 4.26 -12.27 -3.00
N PHE A 88 4.16 -13.24 -2.11
CA PHE A 88 5.07 -13.41 -0.99
C PHE A 88 5.65 -14.83 -0.96
N LYS A 89 6.94 -14.93 -0.63
CA LYS A 89 7.56 -16.20 -0.30
C LYS A 89 7.32 -16.47 1.18
N GLY A 90 6.88 -17.68 1.54
CA GLY A 90 6.75 -18.06 2.94
C GLY A 90 8.08 -17.96 3.70
N PHE A 91 8.06 -18.19 5.02
CA PHE A 91 9.26 -18.11 5.85
C PHE A 91 10.13 -19.36 5.66
N GLY A 92 11.31 -19.22 5.03
CA GLY A 92 12.29 -20.29 4.86
C GLY A 92 12.92 -20.33 3.46
N GLN A 93 14.11 -20.94 3.34
CA GLN A 93 14.78 -21.06 2.03
C GLN A 93 13.94 -21.85 1.01
N ASP A 94 13.16 -22.81 1.48
CA ASP A 94 12.31 -23.70 0.66
C ASP A 94 10.81 -23.39 0.76
N ALA A 95 10.44 -22.26 1.36
CA ALA A 95 9.03 -21.93 1.54
C ALA A 95 8.35 -21.64 0.18
N PRO A 96 7.10 -22.08 -0.01
CA PRO A 96 6.39 -21.90 -1.26
C PRO A 96 6.18 -20.41 -1.55
N VAL A 97 6.13 -20.09 -2.85
CA VAL A 97 5.66 -18.79 -3.32
C VAL A 97 4.14 -18.80 -3.28
N VAL A 98 3.57 -17.91 -2.48
CA VAL A 98 2.13 -17.72 -2.33
C VAL A 98 1.75 -16.43 -3.04
N SER A 99 0.66 -16.48 -3.80
CA SER A 99 0.10 -15.33 -4.50
C SER A 99 -1.34 -15.12 -4.05
N VAL A 100 -1.69 -13.87 -3.72
CA VAL A 100 -3.04 -13.48 -3.32
C VAL A 100 -3.50 -12.34 -4.21
N ASP A 101 -4.61 -12.54 -4.93
CA ASP A 101 -5.30 -11.48 -5.65
C ASP A 101 -6.04 -10.60 -4.63
N LEU A 102 -5.57 -9.36 -4.46
CA LEU A 102 -6.15 -8.46 -3.47
C LEU A 102 -7.56 -7.98 -3.82
N SER A 103 -7.93 -7.99 -5.10
CA SER A 103 -9.29 -7.66 -5.54
C SER A 103 -10.26 -8.76 -5.11
N VAL A 104 -9.96 -10.01 -5.45
CA VAL A 104 -10.74 -11.18 -5.04
C VAL A 104 -10.79 -11.28 -3.52
N PHE A 105 -9.64 -11.18 -2.87
CA PHE A 105 -9.54 -11.23 -1.42
C PHE A 105 -10.40 -10.16 -0.74
N ARG A 106 -10.30 -8.89 -1.16
CA ARG A 106 -11.13 -7.83 -0.57
C ARG A 106 -12.61 -8.08 -0.83
N HIS A 107 -13.01 -8.25 -2.09
CA HIS A 107 -14.41 -8.18 -2.50
C HIS A 107 -15.18 -9.46 -2.19
N ASN A 108 -14.56 -10.62 -2.40
CA ASN A 108 -15.24 -11.92 -2.32
C ASN A 108 -14.98 -12.62 -0.99
N GLU A 109 -13.86 -12.34 -0.33
CA GLU A 109 -13.51 -13.02 0.93
C GLU A 109 -13.79 -12.10 2.12
N VAL A 110 -13.10 -10.97 2.25
CA VAL A 110 -13.13 -10.16 3.48
C VAL A 110 -14.40 -9.33 3.62
N ARG A 111 -14.84 -8.67 2.54
CA ARG A 111 -15.99 -7.75 2.59
C ARG A 111 -17.28 -8.43 3.04
N LEU A 112 -17.49 -9.69 2.65
CA LEU A 112 -18.67 -10.47 3.05
C LEU A 112 -18.69 -10.73 4.56
N ARG A 113 -17.51 -10.83 5.18
CA ARG A 113 -17.33 -11.08 6.61
C ARG A 113 -17.59 -9.87 7.50
N ARG A 114 -17.88 -8.70 6.91
CA ARG A 114 -18.36 -7.52 7.67
C ARG A 114 -19.57 -7.82 8.55
N ALA A 115 -20.42 -8.75 8.12
CA ALA A 115 -21.57 -9.20 8.89
C ALA A 115 -21.21 -9.93 10.20
N GLU A 116 -19.95 -10.36 10.36
CA GLU A 116 -19.44 -11.02 11.58
C GLU A 116 -18.93 -10.00 12.62
N LEU A 117 -18.82 -8.73 12.25
CA LEU A 117 -18.35 -7.69 13.17
C LEU A 117 -19.38 -7.45 14.28
N ALA A 118 -18.88 -7.22 15.49
CA ALA A 118 -19.74 -6.89 16.62
C ALA A 118 -20.44 -5.54 16.41
N HIS A 119 -21.63 -5.37 16.97
CA HIS A 119 -22.32 -4.09 17.04
C HIS A 119 -22.14 -3.46 18.41
N GLY A 120 -21.96 -2.14 18.47
CA GLY A 120 -21.90 -1.43 19.74
C GLY A 120 -21.36 -0.01 19.61
N GLU A 121 -21.13 0.64 20.75
CA GLU A 121 -20.54 1.98 20.74
C GLU A 121 -19.05 1.89 20.36
N ALA A 122 -18.64 2.74 19.43
CA ALA A 122 -17.22 2.88 19.09
C ALA A 122 -16.46 3.50 20.27
N PHE A 123 -15.24 3.03 20.48
CA PHE A 123 -14.33 3.61 21.46
C PHE A 123 -14.10 5.09 21.18
N ALA A 124 -14.24 5.94 22.20
CA ALA A 124 -14.17 7.39 22.04
C ALA A 124 -12.82 7.90 21.52
N GLY A 125 -11.73 7.19 21.83
CA GLY A 125 -10.38 7.54 21.42
C GLY A 125 -9.92 6.84 20.13
N PHE A 126 -8.61 6.64 20.00
CA PHE A 126 -8.00 5.95 18.85
C PHE A 126 -7.65 4.50 19.19
N THR A 127 -7.80 3.63 18.20
CA THR A 127 -7.35 2.23 18.30
C THR A 127 -6.21 2.01 17.33
N VAL A 128 -5.04 1.64 17.86
CA VAL A 128 -3.90 1.21 17.07
C VAL A 128 -3.93 -0.30 16.89
N LEU A 129 -4.04 -0.76 15.64
CA LEU A 129 -3.82 -2.15 15.26
C LEU A 129 -2.31 -2.34 15.02
N ASP A 130 -1.63 -3.01 15.94
CA ASP A 130 -0.19 -3.27 15.88
C ASP A 130 0.12 -4.58 15.14
N GLY A 131 0.48 -4.47 13.87
CA GLY A 131 0.92 -5.59 13.03
C GLY A 131 2.34 -6.07 13.34
N SER A 132 3.11 -5.35 14.16
CA SER A 132 4.45 -5.78 14.58
C SER A 132 4.43 -6.65 15.84
N GLY A 133 3.37 -6.52 16.66
CA GLY A 133 3.21 -7.22 17.93
C GLY A 133 4.15 -6.76 19.05
N ARG A 134 4.90 -5.67 18.85
CA ARG A 134 5.89 -5.16 19.82
C ARG A 134 5.33 -4.11 20.77
N GLY A 135 4.14 -3.60 20.48
CA GLY A 135 3.55 -2.43 21.12
C GLY A 135 4.22 -1.12 20.69
N LEU A 136 3.65 -0.02 21.15
CA LEU A 136 4.27 1.31 21.11
C LEU A 136 5.08 1.50 22.41
N THR A 137 6.31 1.98 22.27
CA THR A 137 7.08 2.45 23.43
C THR A 137 6.42 3.70 24.04
N PRO A 138 6.68 4.05 25.31
CA PRO A 138 6.14 5.27 25.91
C PRO A 138 6.44 6.53 25.07
N VAL A 139 7.66 6.65 24.55
CA VAL A 139 8.06 7.76 23.68
C VAL A 139 7.21 7.81 22.42
N GLN A 140 7.03 6.67 21.74
CA GLN A 140 6.20 6.60 20.53
C GLN A 140 4.72 6.89 20.82
N LEU A 141 4.22 6.50 22.00
CA LEU A 141 2.84 6.78 22.40
C LEU A 141 2.63 8.29 22.61
N THR A 142 3.55 8.96 23.31
CA THR A 142 3.53 10.42 23.49
C THR A 142 3.60 11.15 22.14
N GLU A 143 4.50 10.73 21.25
CA GLU A 143 4.64 11.30 19.90
C GLU A 143 3.36 11.12 19.06
N LEU A 144 2.76 9.93 19.10
CA LEU A 144 1.51 9.64 18.41
C LEU A 144 0.35 10.49 18.97
N ALA A 145 0.24 10.60 20.30
CA ALA A 145 -0.78 11.41 20.96
C ALA A 145 -0.69 12.88 20.57
N ALA A 146 0.54 13.42 20.49
CA ALA A 146 0.78 14.77 20.01
C ALA A 146 0.35 14.95 18.54
N LEU A 147 0.67 14.01 17.65
CA LEU A 147 0.27 14.04 16.24
C LEU A 147 -1.25 13.94 16.05
N LEU A 148 -1.93 13.18 16.91
CA LEU A 148 -3.38 13.00 16.88
C LEU A 148 -4.14 14.08 17.67
N ASN A 149 -3.43 14.98 18.34
CA ASN A 149 -3.97 16.01 19.22
C ASN A 149 -4.93 15.43 20.28
N CYS A 150 -4.48 14.41 21.00
CA CYS A 150 -5.24 13.74 22.05
C CYS A 150 -4.36 13.37 23.26
N GLU A 151 -4.99 12.89 24.33
CA GLU A 151 -4.28 12.35 25.49
C GLU A 151 -3.83 10.90 25.25
N GLU A 152 -2.69 10.50 25.81
CA GLU A 152 -2.16 9.13 25.68
C GLU A 152 -3.17 8.06 26.15
N GLY A 153 -3.90 8.34 27.23
CA GLY A 153 -4.95 7.44 27.76
C GLY A 153 -6.14 7.24 26.81
N SER A 154 -6.27 8.09 25.79
CA SER A 154 -7.27 7.95 24.72
C SER A 154 -6.78 7.06 23.58
N ILE A 155 -5.59 6.46 23.67
CA ILE A 155 -5.06 5.55 22.66
C ILE A 155 -4.97 4.15 23.24
N ARG A 156 -5.71 3.20 22.66
CA ARG A 156 -5.55 1.77 22.96
C ARG A 156 -4.80 1.08 21.83
N THR A 157 -4.00 0.08 22.16
CA THR A 157 -3.26 -0.73 21.19
C THR A 157 -3.74 -2.17 21.24
N MET A 158 -3.98 -2.77 20.07
CA MET A 158 -4.38 -4.17 19.90
C MET A 158 -3.35 -4.87 19.03
N ASN A 159 -2.89 -6.03 19.46
CA ASN A 159 -1.92 -6.83 18.71
C ASN A 159 -2.63 -7.55 17.55
N VAL A 160 -2.16 -7.34 16.32
CA VAL A 160 -2.61 -8.04 15.11
C VAL A 160 -1.40 -8.56 14.31
N GLN A 161 -0.36 -9.06 14.98
CA GLN A 161 0.79 -9.65 14.32
C GLN A 161 0.42 -10.89 13.48
N ALA A 162 0.87 -10.93 12.23
CA ALA A 162 0.71 -12.06 11.31
C ALA A 162 2.05 -12.81 11.06
N GLY A 163 1.99 -14.09 10.68
CA GLY A 163 3.17 -14.92 10.35
C GLY A 163 3.67 -15.83 11.49
N THR A 164 4.96 -16.21 11.50
CA THR A 164 5.53 -17.24 12.41
C THR A 164 5.48 -16.93 13.91
N LYS A 165 5.27 -15.67 14.28
CA LYS A 165 4.99 -15.23 15.66
C LYS A 165 3.53 -14.81 15.86
N GLY A 166 2.72 -14.85 14.80
CA GLY A 166 1.31 -14.49 14.76
C GLY A 166 0.40 -15.71 14.47
N GLN A 167 -0.91 -15.47 14.39
CA GLN A 167 -1.92 -16.53 14.23
C GLN A 167 -2.24 -16.88 12.76
N VAL A 168 -1.54 -16.29 11.79
CA VAL A 168 -1.86 -16.39 10.35
C VAL A 168 -0.88 -17.32 9.62
N ASP A 169 -1.41 -18.35 8.95
CA ASP A 169 -0.64 -19.23 8.07
C ASP A 169 -0.29 -18.53 6.75
N LEU A 170 0.99 -18.16 6.56
CA LEU A 170 1.48 -17.56 5.32
C LEU A 170 2.14 -18.56 4.37
N THR A 171 1.91 -19.87 4.55
CA THR A 171 2.40 -20.92 3.63
C THR A 171 1.38 -21.30 2.57
N SER A 172 0.13 -20.84 2.72
CA SER A 172 -0.94 -21.06 1.75
C SER A 172 -1.75 -19.78 1.53
N ALA A 173 -2.32 -19.62 0.32
CA ALA A 173 -3.18 -18.47 0.02
C ALA A 173 -4.44 -18.50 0.90
N LYS A 174 -5.06 -19.68 1.06
CA LYS A 174 -6.24 -19.85 1.92
C LYS A 174 -5.94 -19.55 3.38
N GLY A 175 -4.85 -20.06 3.93
CA GLY A 175 -4.44 -19.78 5.31
C GLY A 175 -4.18 -18.29 5.55
N ALA A 176 -3.59 -17.60 4.57
CA ALA A 176 -3.35 -16.17 4.64
C ALA A 176 -4.67 -15.38 4.60
N VAL A 177 -5.60 -15.79 3.74
CA VAL A 177 -6.92 -15.16 3.58
C VAL A 177 -7.77 -15.34 4.84
N ASP A 178 -8.00 -16.59 5.26
CA ASP A 178 -8.87 -16.91 6.39
C ASP A 178 -8.27 -16.35 7.68
N GLY A 179 -6.99 -16.63 7.93
CA GLY A 179 -6.31 -16.24 9.16
C GLY A 179 -6.24 -14.73 9.31
N MET A 180 -6.10 -13.96 8.23
CA MET A 180 -6.02 -12.50 8.34
C MET A 180 -7.37 -11.87 8.69
N ALA A 181 -8.45 -12.32 8.05
CA ALA A 181 -9.79 -11.84 8.37
C ALA A 181 -10.20 -12.26 9.79
N ASP A 182 -9.92 -13.52 10.17
CA ASP A 182 -10.17 -14.04 11.53
C ASP A 182 -9.46 -13.21 12.59
N LEU A 183 -8.16 -12.94 12.39
CA LEU A 183 -7.34 -12.17 13.32
C LEU A 183 -7.94 -10.78 13.57
N LEU A 184 -8.38 -10.09 12.51
CA LEU A 184 -8.95 -8.74 12.63
C LEU A 184 -10.34 -8.77 13.27
N ILE A 185 -11.19 -9.76 12.96
CA ILE A 185 -12.52 -9.90 13.57
C ILE A 185 -12.41 -10.22 15.07
N GLN A 186 -11.44 -11.08 15.44
CA GLN A 186 -11.19 -11.46 16.84
C GLN A 186 -10.69 -10.31 17.73
N THR A 187 -10.32 -9.16 17.17
CA THR A 187 -10.03 -7.95 17.96
C THR A 187 -11.24 -7.44 18.75
N GLY A 188 -12.46 -7.85 18.36
CA GLY A 188 -13.70 -7.44 19.00
C GLY A 188 -14.10 -6.00 18.70
N LEU A 189 -13.45 -5.34 17.73
CA LEU A 189 -13.84 -4.01 17.26
C LEU A 189 -15.24 -4.04 16.64
N THR A 190 -16.05 -3.05 17.01
CA THR A 190 -17.42 -2.94 16.50
C THR A 190 -17.45 -2.36 15.08
N VAL A 191 -18.57 -2.53 14.38
CA VAL A 191 -18.82 -1.88 13.08
C VAL A 191 -18.56 -0.36 13.16
N GLU A 192 -18.96 0.25 14.27
CA GLU A 192 -18.79 1.67 14.54
C GLU A 192 -17.30 2.02 14.75
N ASP A 193 -16.50 1.16 15.39
CA ASP A 193 -15.05 1.36 15.49
C ASP A 193 -14.41 1.40 14.09
N TRP A 194 -14.70 0.40 13.25
CA TRP A 194 -14.14 0.27 11.91
C TRP A 194 -14.49 1.45 10.99
N THR A 195 -15.70 1.98 11.10
CA THR A 195 -16.19 3.08 10.25
C THR A 195 -15.88 4.47 10.79
N SER A 196 -15.44 4.60 12.06
CA SER A 196 -15.17 5.89 12.70
C SER A 196 -13.96 6.66 12.16
N GLY A 197 -13.08 6.01 11.38
CA GLY A 197 -11.79 6.57 10.97
C GLY A 197 -10.76 6.67 12.10
N ARG A 198 -11.07 6.19 13.32
CA ARG A 198 -10.18 6.22 14.49
C ARG A 198 -9.33 4.97 14.67
N VAL A 199 -9.53 3.96 13.81
CA VAL A 199 -8.63 2.81 13.69
C VAL A 199 -7.42 3.22 12.86
N ILE A 200 -6.22 3.03 13.42
CA ILE A 200 -4.94 3.38 12.81
C ILE A 200 -4.08 2.12 12.80
N PHE A 201 -3.36 1.86 11.72
CA PHE A 201 -2.55 0.67 11.56
C PHE A 201 -1.06 0.99 11.75
N LEU A 202 -0.39 0.20 12.57
CA LEU A 202 1.07 0.16 12.66
C LEU A 202 1.56 -1.09 11.92
N PRO A 203 2.06 -0.96 10.68
CA PRO A 203 2.41 -2.12 9.89
C PRO A 203 3.66 -2.81 10.43
N GLY A 204 3.67 -4.14 10.36
CA GLY A 204 4.88 -4.93 10.52
C GLY A 204 5.89 -4.65 9.39
N GLY A 205 7.16 -5.00 9.60
CA GLY A 205 8.26 -4.66 8.67
C GLY A 205 8.12 -5.23 7.25
N MET A 206 7.29 -6.27 7.04
CA MET A 206 7.11 -6.92 5.75
C MET A 206 6.02 -6.25 4.90
N GLY A 207 6.41 -5.68 3.76
CA GLY A 207 5.53 -4.98 2.82
C GLY A 207 4.30 -5.79 2.40
N ASN A 208 4.50 -7.05 2.01
CA ASN A 208 3.43 -7.94 1.57
C ASN A 208 2.40 -8.25 2.68
N ILE A 209 2.84 -8.41 3.93
CA ILE A 209 1.94 -8.65 5.07
C ILE A 209 1.15 -7.38 5.36
N GLY A 210 1.81 -6.22 5.38
CA GLY A 210 1.15 -4.93 5.57
C GLY A 210 0.12 -4.64 4.49
N ALA A 211 0.40 -5.01 3.24
CA ALA A 211 -0.55 -4.94 2.13
C ALA A 211 -1.80 -5.79 2.38
N LEU A 212 -1.61 -7.07 2.68
CA LEU A 212 -2.72 -7.99 2.95
C LEU A 212 -3.58 -7.50 4.12
N GLN A 213 -2.93 -7.06 5.22
CA GLN A 213 -3.61 -6.52 6.39
C GLN A 213 -4.41 -5.26 6.07
N ALA A 214 -3.81 -4.28 5.39
CA ALA A 214 -4.50 -3.05 5.05
C ALA A 214 -5.66 -3.29 4.07
N THR A 215 -5.50 -4.22 3.12
CA THR A 215 -6.60 -4.64 2.25
C THR A 215 -7.73 -5.32 3.04
N ALA A 216 -7.40 -6.13 4.05
CA ALA A 216 -8.40 -6.74 4.92
C ALA A 216 -9.14 -5.68 5.75
N VAL A 217 -8.41 -4.73 6.35
CA VAL A 217 -9.02 -3.59 7.06
C VAL A 217 -9.92 -2.77 6.11
N HIS A 218 -9.48 -2.55 4.87
CA HIS A 218 -10.29 -1.88 3.85
C HIS A 218 -11.54 -2.68 3.47
N GLY A 219 -11.44 -4.00 3.37
CA GLY A 219 -12.58 -4.88 3.17
C GLY A 219 -13.60 -4.81 4.31
N LEU A 220 -13.13 -4.73 5.56
CA LEU A 220 -13.99 -4.68 6.76
C LEU A 220 -14.63 -3.30 6.99
N SER A 221 -13.91 -2.22 6.70
CA SER A 221 -14.32 -0.84 7.02
C SER A 221 -14.83 -0.01 5.83
N GLU A 222 -14.56 -0.45 4.60
CA GLU A 222 -14.70 0.34 3.36
C GLU A 222 -13.80 1.59 3.28
N ALA A 223 -12.86 1.74 4.21
CA ALA A 223 -11.89 2.83 4.24
C ALA A 223 -10.48 2.29 4.35
N TRP A 224 -9.51 2.95 3.73
CA TRP A 224 -8.11 2.58 3.95
C TRP A 224 -7.66 3.03 5.35
N PRO A 225 -6.93 2.19 6.10
CA PRO A 225 -6.50 2.56 7.44
C PRO A 225 -5.43 3.66 7.39
N ARG A 226 -5.60 4.69 8.22
CA ARG A 226 -4.49 5.61 8.52
C ARG A 226 -3.33 4.78 9.06
N THR A 227 -2.12 5.12 8.66
CA THR A 227 -0.96 4.25 8.89
C THR A 227 0.14 5.01 9.62
N ILE A 228 0.67 4.42 10.69
CA ILE A 228 1.79 4.98 11.45
C ILE A 228 3.09 4.64 10.71
N ARG A 229 3.86 5.66 10.34
CA ARG A 229 5.24 5.47 9.89
C ARG A 229 6.18 5.70 11.06
N LEU A 230 7.05 4.71 11.26
CA LEU A 230 8.17 4.84 12.17
C LEU A 230 9.45 5.11 11.39
N ALA A 231 10.28 6.02 11.89
CA ALA A 231 11.61 6.28 11.34
C ALA A 231 12.66 6.10 12.43
N ALA A 232 13.80 5.53 12.05
CA ALA A 232 14.95 5.46 12.94
C ALA A 232 15.70 6.79 12.93
N ASP A 233 16.07 7.27 14.11
CA ASP A 233 16.98 8.41 14.25
C ASP A 233 18.44 7.98 14.04
N THR A 234 19.37 8.91 14.23
CA THR A 234 20.82 8.65 14.13
C THR A 234 21.32 7.61 15.14
N GLY A 235 20.58 7.39 16.24
CA GLY A 235 20.85 6.37 17.26
C GLY A 235 20.21 5.00 16.99
N LYS A 236 19.52 4.83 15.86
CA LYS A 236 18.69 3.65 15.52
C LYS A 236 17.48 3.46 16.45
N VAL A 237 17.08 4.49 17.17
CA VAL A 237 15.85 4.51 17.96
C VAL A 237 14.70 4.87 17.02
N PHE A 238 13.62 4.08 17.06
CA PHE A 238 12.47 4.32 16.20
C PHE A 238 11.48 5.30 16.85
N HIS A 239 11.15 6.36 16.12
CA HIS A 239 10.19 7.41 16.50
C HIS A 239 8.98 7.42 15.57
N VAL A 240 7.87 7.98 16.01
CA VAL A 240 6.71 8.24 15.15
C VAL A 240 7.02 9.41 14.23
N ALA A 241 7.28 9.08 12.97
CA ALA A 241 7.71 10.07 11.98
C ALA A 241 6.52 10.78 11.32
N GLU A 242 5.45 10.05 11.03
CA GLU A 242 4.21 10.60 10.49
C GLU A 242 3.05 9.61 10.68
N VAL A 243 1.83 10.14 10.66
CA VAL A 243 0.61 9.36 10.43
C VAL A 243 0.14 9.68 9.02
N VAL A 244 0.28 8.70 8.12
CA VAL A 244 -0.11 8.86 6.72
C VAL A 244 -1.58 8.49 6.52
N ASP A 245 -2.21 9.13 5.54
CA ASP A 245 -3.60 8.86 5.15
C ASP A 245 -3.63 8.24 3.73
N PRO A 246 -3.72 6.91 3.60
CA PRO A 246 -3.85 6.27 2.30
C PRO A 246 -5.18 6.56 1.60
N GLN A 247 -6.22 7.02 2.32
CA GLN A 247 -7.45 7.48 1.68
C GLN A 247 -7.21 8.75 0.85
N ALA A 248 -6.33 9.64 1.32
CA ALA A 248 -5.91 10.80 0.54
C ALA A 248 -5.13 10.40 -0.73
N MET A 249 -4.30 9.34 -0.65
CA MET A 249 -3.65 8.77 -1.84
C MET A 249 -4.65 8.25 -2.88
N ARG A 250 -5.74 7.62 -2.42
CA ARG A 250 -6.84 7.19 -3.29
C ARG A 250 -7.46 8.37 -4.04
N GLN A 251 -7.79 9.45 -3.34
CA GLN A 251 -8.36 10.66 -3.94
C GLN A 251 -7.40 11.33 -4.93
N TRP A 252 -6.12 11.42 -4.57
CA TRP A 252 -5.07 11.92 -5.46
C TRP A 252 -4.98 11.08 -6.75
N ALA A 253 -5.04 9.75 -6.64
CA ALA A 253 -4.96 8.85 -7.79
C ALA A 253 -6.14 8.98 -8.74
N VAL A 254 -7.34 9.30 -8.26
CA VAL A 254 -8.48 9.69 -9.12
C VAL A 254 -8.12 10.91 -9.97
N GLY A 255 -7.49 11.92 -9.37
CA GLY A 255 -7.02 13.10 -10.10
C GLY A 255 -5.92 12.79 -11.12
N LEU A 256 -5.00 11.87 -10.79
CA LEU A 256 -4.02 11.37 -11.76
C LEU A 256 -4.69 10.62 -12.91
N ALA A 257 -5.64 9.71 -12.62
CA ALA A 257 -6.37 8.96 -13.64
C ALA A 257 -7.06 9.90 -14.64
N ALA A 258 -7.75 10.93 -14.15
CA ALA A 258 -8.41 11.92 -14.99
C ALA A 258 -7.44 12.71 -15.88
N ARG A 259 -6.25 13.08 -15.36
CA ARG A 259 -5.20 13.72 -16.17
C ARG A 259 -4.68 12.81 -17.26
N LEU A 260 -4.46 11.53 -16.95
CA LEU A 260 -3.99 10.53 -17.91
C LEU A 260 -5.04 10.28 -19.01
N ASP A 261 -6.33 10.20 -18.66
CA ASP A 261 -7.42 10.08 -19.63
C ASP A 261 -7.53 11.31 -20.54
N GLY A 262 -7.38 12.51 -19.98
CA GLY A 262 -7.39 13.76 -20.74
C GLY A 262 -6.17 13.97 -21.64
N ALA A 263 -5.09 13.22 -21.42
CA ALA A 263 -3.87 13.26 -22.23
C ALA A 263 -3.88 12.28 -23.41
N ILE A 264 -4.90 11.41 -23.52
CA ILE A 264 -5.07 10.53 -24.69
C ILE A 264 -5.43 11.42 -25.90
N PRO A 265 -4.65 11.40 -27.00
CA PRO A 265 -5.00 12.18 -28.19
C PRO A 265 -6.36 11.73 -28.74
N VAL A 266 -7.38 12.58 -28.61
CA VAL A 266 -8.69 12.33 -29.21
C VAL A 266 -8.66 12.81 -30.65
N ALA A 267 -8.56 11.90 -31.60
CA ALA A 267 -8.80 12.19 -33.01
C ALA A 267 -10.29 12.07 -33.32
N VAL A 268 -10.99 13.20 -33.48
CA VAL A 268 -12.38 13.22 -33.96
C VAL A 268 -12.34 13.17 -35.49
N LEU A 269 -12.78 12.06 -36.07
CA LEU A 269 -13.00 11.95 -37.51
C LEU A 269 -14.42 12.41 -37.83
N SER A 270 -14.57 13.46 -38.64
CA SER A 270 -15.87 13.96 -39.10
C SER A 270 -16.05 13.76 -40.61
N GLY A 271 -17.28 13.50 -41.05
CA GLY A 271 -17.66 13.23 -42.45
C GLY A 271 -18.04 11.76 -42.72
N GLU A 272 -18.35 11.42 -43.98
CA GLU A 272 -18.50 10.02 -44.41
C GLU A 272 -17.13 9.34 -44.37
N ILE A 273 -16.89 8.53 -43.34
CA ILE A 273 -15.67 7.74 -43.22
C ILE A 273 -15.84 6.46 -44.07
N PRO A 274 -15.03 6.27 -45.13
CA PRO A 274 -15.10 5.07 -45.96
C PRO A 274 -14.93 3.81 -45.11
N GLU A 275 -15.69 2.76 -45.42
CA GLU A 275 -15.72 1.52 -44.64
C GLU A 275 -14.34 0.83 -44.57
N ALA A 276 -13.58 0.88 -45.66
CA ALA A 276 -12.20 0.39 -45.71
C ALA A 276 -11.27 1.13 -44.72
N PHE A 277 -11.49 2.44 -44.52
CA PHE A 277 -10.72 3.23 -43.57
C PHE A 277 -11.11 2.89 -42.12
N ARG A 278 -12.40 2.70 -41.84
CA ARG A 278 -12.88 2.21 -40.52
C ARG A 278 -12.31 0.85 -40.16
N ALA A 279 -12.29 -0.09 -41.12
CA ALA A 279 -11.71 -1.40 -40.92
C ALA A 279 -10.19 -1.33 -40.64
N ALA A 280 -9.46 -0.51 -41.40
CA ALA A 280 -8.03 -0.30 -41.17
C ALA A 280 -7.76 0.36 -39.81
N LEU A 281 -8.56 1.36 -39.42
CA LEU A 281 -8.44 2.00 -38.10
C LEU A 281 -8.70 1.01 -36.98
N ALA A 282 -9.72 0.14 -37.11
CA ALA A 282 -10.05 -0.87 -36.11
C ALA A 282 -8.94 -1.91 -35.95
N VAL A 283 -8.27 -2.31 -37.04
CA VAL A 283 -7.09 -3.18 -36.99
C VAL A 283 -5.94 -2.49 -36.27
N LEU A 284 -5.65 -1.23 -36.61
CA LEU A 284 -4.56 -0.45 -35.99
C LEU A 284 -4.82 -0.20 -34.49
N ALA A 285 -6.08 0.09 -34.14
CA ALA A 285 -6.51 0.31 -32.78
C ALA A 285 -6.44 -1.00 -31.96
N ALA A 286 -6.80 -2.14 -32.54
CA ALA A 286 -6.61 -3.45 -31.91
C ALA A 286 -5.13 -3.80 -31.73
N GLU A 287 -4.28 -3.46 -32.69
CA GLU A 287 -2.83 -3.68 -32.64
C GLU A 287 -2.14 -2.84 -31.55
N HIS A 288 -2.63 -1.62 -31.30
CA HIS A 288 -2.09 -0.70 -30.31
C HIS A 288 -2.90 -0.61 -29.01
N GLY A 289 -3.94 -1.43 -28.83
CA GLY A 289 -4.77 -1.46 -27.63
C GLY A 289 -5.56 -0.18 -27.36
N VAL A 290 -5.93 0.55 -28.42
CA VAL A 290 -6.70 1.80 -28.34
C VAL A 290 -8.18 1.51 -28.61
N GLU A 291 -9.09 2.14 -27.86
CA GLU A 291 -10.54 2.03 -28.10
C GLU A 291 -11.00 3.10 -29.10
N ILE A 292 -11.63 2.71 -30.20
CA ILE A 292 -12.28 3.65 -31.13
C ILE A 292 -13.71 3.87 -30.66
N ARG A 293 -14.04 5.12 -30.30
CA ARG A 293 -15.41 5.55 -30.01
C ARG A 293 -15.91 6.38 -31.19
N GLY A 294 -17.01 5.95 -31.80
CA GLY A 294 -17.69 6.61 -32.92
C GLY A 294 -19.14 6.91 -32.57
#